data_AF-A0A2N2IK22-F1
#
_entry.id   AF-A0A2N2IK22-F1
#
_cell.length_a   1.000
_cell.length_b   1.000
_cell.length_c   1.000
_cell.angle_alpha   90.00
_cell.angle_beta   90.00
_cell.angle_gamma   90.00
#
_symmetry.space_group_name_H-M   'P 1'
#
loop_
_entity.id
_entity.type
_entity.pdbx_description
1 polymer ?
#
loop_
_entity_poly.entity_id
_entity_poly.type
_entity_poly.pdbx_seq_one_letter_code
_entity_poly.pdbx_strand_id
1 'polypeptide(L)'
;MQQTAETKAWSIDRARELYGVARWGLRYFDINARGQVTVAPLKEQGGTIAIVDVIKEAVEQGLHFPMLIRFHDLLRNRVERINKAFNDAIVELEYKSIYRGVYPIKVNQLREVVEEIIDAGKPFHHGLEVGSKPELYAALAFHEDRESLIICNGYKDALYIKTALLGRKLGKKIVLVVEKVEEVTNIIRYARELKVEPMIGLRVRLMSGGKGKWEKSTGEDAKFGLSTQEILQVSELLKDAGLADCLKLVHFHSGSQIPDILTIKKAVREGAMFYAKIKQIGHG
;
A
#
# COMPACT_ATOMS: atom_id res chain seq x y z
N MET A 1 30.03 53.25 -10.34
CA MET A 1 30.01 52.50 -9.06
C MET A 1 29.49 51.11 -9.34
N GLN A 2 30.39 50.13 -9.40
CA GLN A 2 30.05 48.72 -9.56
C GLN A 2 29.48 48.20 -8.24
N GLN A 3 28.22 47.74 -8.25
CA GLN A 3 27.69 46.90 -7.18
C GLN A 3 28.43 45.57 -7.22
N THR A 4 29.43 45.41 -6.34
CA THR A 4 29.97 44.11 -5.99
C THR A 4 28.84 43.30 -5.37
N ALA A 5 28.40 42.23 -6.05
CA ALA A 5 27.54 41.24 -5.46
C ALA A 5 28.29 40.62 -4.27
N GLU A 6 27.88 40.96 -3.05
CA GLU A 6 28.35 40.28 -1.85
C GLU A 6 28.07 38.79 -2.01
N THR A 7 29.14 38.02 -2.22
CA THR A 7 29.09 36.57 -2.14
C THR A 7 28.86 36.23 -0.68
N LYS A 8 27.59 36.14 -0.26
CA LYS A 8 27.19 35.69 1.08
C LYS A 8 28.02 34.46 1.45
N ALA A 9 28.70 34.49 2.61
CA ALA A 9 29.53 33.39 3.08
C ALA A 9 28.73 32.07 3.13
N TRP A 10 29.39 30.95 2.81
CA TRP A 10 28.76 29.63 2.87
C TRP A 10 28.38 29.28 4.32
N SER A 11 27.20 28.72 4.52
CA SER A 11 26.68 28.33 5.84
C SER A 11 25.88 27.02 5.74
N ILE A 12 25.65 26.36 6.88
CA ILE A 12 24.81 25.15 6.95
C ILE A 12 23.39 25.44 6.49
N ASP A 13 22.83 26.59 6.86
CA ASP A 13 21.48 26.97 6.44
C ASP A 13 21.39 27.18 4.92
N ARG A 14 22.44 27.75 4.32
CA ARG A 14 22.53 27.86 2.87
C ARG A 14 22.64 26.49 2.20
N ALA A 15 23.38 25.55 2.80
CA ALA A 15 23.44 24.17 2.30
C ALA A 15 22.06 23.47 2.39
N ARG A 16 21.35 23.63 3.52
CA ARG A 16 19.99 23.09 3.71
C ARG A 16 19.00 23.66 2.68
N GLU A 17 19.08 24.97 2.43
CA GLU A 17 18.23 25.66 1.44
C GLU A 17 18.57 25.20 0.02
N LEU A 18 19.85 25.24 -0.36
CA LEU A 18 20.32 24.88 -1.70
C LEU A 18 19.96 23.43 -2.05
N TYR A 19 20.19 22.48 -1.15
CA TYR A 19 19.87 21.07 -1.35
C TYR A 19 18.42 20.71 -0.98
N GLY A 20 17.63 21.70 -0.54
CA GLY A 20 16.22 21.53 -0.21
C GLY A 20 15.94 20.47 0.84
N VAL A 21 16.85 20.23 1.78
CA VAL A 21 16.79 19.09 2.73
C VAL A 21 15.49 19.11 3.53
N ALA A 22 15.01 20.30 3.92
CA ALA A 22 13.73 20.45 4.62
C ALA A 22 12.51 19.99 3.81
N ARG A 23 12.57 20.01 2.47
CA ARG A 23 11.44 19.67 1.59
C ARG A 23 11.25 18.16 1.44
N TRP A 24 12.33 17.39 1.34
CA TRP A 24 12.29 15.94 1.10
C TRP A 24 12.74 15.11 2.32
N GLY A 25 13.54 15.70 3.21
CA GLY A 25 14.12 14.98 4.35
C GLY A 25 13.08 14.57 5.39
N LEU A 26 11.91 15.23 5.41
CA LEU A 26 10.77 14.89 6.28
C LEU A 26 11.14 14.76 7.77
N ARG A 27 12.17 15.48 8.22
CA ARG A 27 12.82 15.35 9.55
C ARG A 27 13.49 14.00 9.84
N TYR A 28 13.62 13.13 8.84
CA TYR A 28 14.54 11.98 8.92
C TYR A 28 15.93 12.40 8.51
N PHE A 29 16.08 13.25 7.49
CA PHE A 29 17.40 13.68 7.01
C PHE A 29 17.61 15.17 7.26
N ASP A 30 18.81 15.52 7.69
CA ASP A 30 19.26 16.92 7.91
C ASP A 30 20.80 17.02 7.78
N ILE A 31 21.33 18.23 7.87
CA ILE A 31 22.77 18.55 7.94
C ILE A 31 23.08 19.01 9.36
N ASN A 32 24.07 18.40 10.03
CA ASN A 32 24.48 18.80 11.38
C ASN A 32 25.42 20.02 11.39
N ALA A 33 25.80 20.50 12.57
CA ALA A 33 26.71 21.64 12.74
C ALA A 33 28.12 21.42 12.14
N ARG A 34 28.51 20.16 11.89
CA ARG A 34 29.77 19.78 11.22
C ARG A 34 29.65 19.74 9.70
N GLY A 35 28.49 20.07 9.13
CA GLY A 35 28.24 20.00 7.68
C GLY A 35 28.03 18.58 7.14
N GLN A 36 27.76 17.61 8.00
CA GLN A 36 27.56 16.22 7.60
C GLN A 36 26.07 15.91 7.42
N VAL A 37 25.74 15.12 6.40
CA VAL A 37 24.38 14.57 6.25
C VAL A 37 24.12 13.57 7.37
N THR A 38 22.98 13.73 8.00
CA THR A 38 22.52 12.92 9.11
C THR A 38 21.19 12.26 8.82
N VAL A 39 20.93 11.18 9.54
CA VAL A 39 19.66 10.46 9.55
C VAL A 39 19.18 10.28 10.99
N ALA A 40 17.89 10.50 11.23
CA ALA A 40 17.20 10.28 12.50
C ALA A 40 16.04 9.29 12.25
N PRO A 41 16.32 7.96 12.19
CA PRO A 41 15.32 6.96 11.78
C PRO A 41 14.07 6.95 12.66
N LEU A 42 14.25 7.18 13.97
CA LEU A 42 13.18 7.25 14.98
C LEU A 42 12.72 8.69 15.29
N LYS A 43 13.23 9.69 14.58
CA LYS A 43 13.00 11.12 14.85
C LYS A 43 13.23 11.48 16.32
N GLU A 44 12.29 12.21 16.93
CA GLU A 44 12.34 12.69 18.32
C GLU A 44 12.44 11.56 19.35
N GLN A 45 12.14 10.31 18.98
CA GLN A 45 12.22 9.15 19.87
C GLN A 45 13.61 8.50 19.89
N GLY A 46 14.56 8.98 19.07
CA GLY A 46 15.89 8.40 19.00
C GLY A 46 16.98 9.42 18.68
N GLY A 47 18.17 8.89 18.39
CA GLY A 47 19.34 9.70 18.05
C GLY A 47 19.42 10.07 16.58
N THR A 48 20.30 11.02 16.30
CA THR A 48 20.70 11.41 14.96
C THR A 48 22.09 10.86 14.67
N ILE A 49 22.24 10.19 13.52
CA ILE A 49 23.48 9.53 13.11
C ILE A 49 24.03 10.24 11.87
N ALA A 50 25.32 10.58 11.86
CA ALA A 50 25.96 11.06 10.63
C ALA A 50 26.22 9.89 9.69
N ILE A 51 25.70 9.95 8.46
CA ILE A 51 25.80 8.84 7.49
C ILE A 51 27.27 8.53 7.17
N VAL A 52 28.12 9.55 7.19
CA VAL A 52 29.56 9.38 6.96
C VAL A 52 30.24 8.54 8.04
N ASP A 53 29.73 8.55 9.28
CA ASP A 53 30.31 7.76 10.37
C ASP A 53 29.97 6.27 10.17
N VAL A 54 28.74 5.95 9.73
CA VAL A 54 28.33 4.59 9.33
C VAL A 54 29.18 4.07 8.16
N ILE A 55 29.45 4.92 7.17
CA ILE A 55 30.27 4.56 6.01
C ILE A 55 31.71 4.24 6.43
N LYS A 56 32.30 5.04 7.34
CA LYS A 56 33.65 4.80 7.84
C LYS A 56 33.75 3.47 8.58
N GLU A 57 32.82 3.20 9.49
CA GLU A 57 32.77 1.95 10.24
C GLU A 57 32.61 0.73 9.30
N ALA A 58 31.75 0.84 8.28
CA ALA A 58 31.59 -0.21 7.28
C ALA A 58 32.89 -0.51 6.53
N VAL A 59 33.65 0.52 6.14
CA VAL A 59 34.95 0.35 5.47
C VAL A 59 36.00 -0.25 6.41
N GLU A 60 36.02 0.14 7.68
CA GLU A 60 36.89 -0.45 8.71
C GLU A 60 36.59 -1.94 8.93
N GLN A 61 35.33 -2.35 8.75
CA GLN A 61 34.90 -3.76 8.77
C GLN A 61 35.19 -4.51 7.45
N GLY A 62 35.86 -3.88 6.49
CA GLY A 62 36.24 -4.50 5.21
C GLY A 62 35.17 -4.48 4.14
N LEU A 63 34.09 -3.70 4.31
CA LEU A 63 33.10 -3.50 3.25
C LEU A 63 33.64 -2.52 2.20
N HIS A 64 33.24 -2.71 0.95
CA HIS A 64 33.67 -1.88 -0.19
C HIS A 64 32.50 -1.20 -0.88
N PHE A 65 32.79 -0.11 -1.60
CA PHE A 65 31.81 0.60 -2.42
C PHE A 65 31.52 -0.15 -3.74
N PRO A 66 30.32 0.03 -4.33
CA PRO A 66 29.18 0.82 -3.84
C PRO A 66 28.41 0.13 -2.70
N MET A 67 27.95 0.92 -1.71
CA MET A 67 27.18 0.42 -0.56
C MET A 67 25.73 0.91 -0.61
N LEU A 68 24.79 0.04 -0.25
CA LEU A 68 23.39 0.38 -0.03
C LEU A 68 23.06 0.31 1.46
N ILE A 69 22.83 1.46 2.09
CA ILE A 69 22.50 1.55 3.51
C ILE A 69 20.97 1.58 3.65
N ARG A 70 20.42 0.65 4.45
CA ARG A 70 18.99 0.59 4.78
C ARG A 70 18.78 0.97 6.24
N PHE A 71 17.84 1.87 6.50
CA PHE A 71 17.43 2.26 7.85
C PHE A 71 16.09 1.60 8.18
N HIS A 72 16.12 0.43 8.81
CA HIS A 72 14.91 -0.35 9.12
C HIS A 72 13.95 0.40 10.06
N ASP A 73 14.49 1.11 11.05
CA ASP A 73 13.72 1.98 11.94
C ASP A 73 12.91 3.05 11.21
N LEU A 74 13.39 3.53 10.05
CA LEU A 74 12.64 4.47 9.22
C LEU A 74 11.41 3.78 8.65
N LEU A 75 11.53 2.53 8.17
CA LEU A 75 10.39 1.74 7.70
C LEU A 75 9.37 1.52 8.81
N ARG A 76 9.82 1.08 10.01
CA ARG A 76 8.97 0.94 11.20
C ARG A 76 8.19 2.22 11.47
N ASN A 77 8.90 3.34 11.56
CA ASN A 77 8.30 4.64 11.85
C ASN A 77 7.26 5.05 10.78
N ARG A 78 7.50 4.74 9.50
CA ARG A 78 6.54 5.03 8.42
C ARG A 78 5.27 4.18 8.52
N VAL A 79 5.40 2.89 8.83
CA VAL A 79 4.25 1.99 9.04
C VAL A 79 3.43 2.45 10.25
N GLU A 80 4.07 2.72 11.38
CA GLU A 80 3.34 3.22 12.55
C GLU A 80 2.64 4.55 12.28
N ARG A 81 3.34 5.49 11.64
CA ARG A 81 2.82 6.84 11.41
C ARG A 81 1.59 6.83 10.51
N ILE A 82 1.55 6.00 9.46
CA ILE A 82 0.35 5.91 8.61
C ILE A 82 -0.83 5.32 9.37
N ASN A 83 -0.63 4.24 10.13
CA ASN A 83 -1.71 3.63 10.91
C ASN A 83 -2.22 4.58 12.01
N LYS A 84 -1.32 5.24 12.74
CA LYS A 84 -1.68 6.25 13.77
C LYS A 84 -2.46 7.42 13.16
N ALA A 85 -2.02 7.97 12.03
CA ALA A 85 -2.72 9.09 11.39
C ALA A 85 -4.17 8.74 10.98
N PHE A 86 -4.42 7.52 10.49
CA PHE A 86 -5.79 7.08 10.21
C PHE A 86 -6.59 6.82 11.48
N ASN A 87 -5.96 6.27 12.52
CA ASN A 87 -6.62 6.04 13.81
C ASN A 87 -7.02 7.36 14.49
N ASP A 88 -6.14 8.36 14.47
CA ASP A 88 -6.41 9.70 14.99
C ASP A 88 -7.61 10.34 14.25
N ALA A 89 -7.64 10.25 12.92
CA ALA A 89 -8.77 10.75 12.12
C ALA A 89 -10.08 9.98 12.39
N ILE A 90 -10.01 8.68 12.64
CA ILE A 90 -11.18 7.85 13.01
C ILE A 90 -11.75 8.31 14.35
N VAL A 91 -10.90 8.59 15.34
CA VAL A 91 -11.31 9.09 16.66
C VAL A 91 -11.90 10.50 16.54
N GLU A 92 -11.21 11.41 15.83
CA GLU A 92 -11.63 12.79 15.62
C GLU A 92 -13.01 12.89 14.94
N LEU A 93 -13.28 12.02 13.96
CA LEU A 93 -14.53 11.99 13.20
C LEU A 93 -15.57 10.99 13.75
N GLU A 94 -15.28 10.37 14.91
CA GLU A 94 -16.10 9.34 15.56
C GLU A 94 -16.53 8.18 14.63
N TYR A 95 -15.69 7.83 13.66
CA TYR A 95 -15.98 6.80 12.67
C TYR A 95 -16.11 5.42 13.33
N LYS A 96 -17.13 4.64 12.96
CA LYS A 96 -17.52 3.41 13.68
C LYS A 96 -16.82 2.14 13.18
N SER A 97 -15.72 2.28 12.45
CA SER A 97 -14.96 1.15 11.92
C SER A 97 -13.47 1.46 11.95
N ILE A 98 -12.66 0.47 11.57
CA ILE A 98 -11.21 0.50 11.73
C ILE A 98 -10.50 0.71 10.39
N TYR A 99 -9.29 1.28 10.48
CA TYR A 99 -8.34 1.28 9.38
C TYR A 99 -7.50 -0.01 9.43
N ARG A 100 -7.34 -0.67 8.28
CA ARG A 100 -6.39 -1.76 8.09
C ARG A 100 -5.51 -1.44 6.88
N GLY A 101 -4.26 -1.08 7.13
CA GLY A 101 -3.30 -0.87 6.06
C GLY A 101 -2.84 -2.18 5.43
N VAL A 102 -2.49 -2.14 4.15
CA VAL A 102 -1.91 -3.28 3.41
C VAL A 102 -0.70 -2.82 2.61
N TYR A 103 0.40 -3.57 2.69
CA TYR A 103 1.60 -3.26 1.96
C TYR A 103 1.65 -3.98 0.60
N PRO A 104 1.68 -3.25 -0.53
CA PRO A 104 1.81 -3.86 -1.85
C PRO A 104 3.24 -4.36 -2.08
N ILE A 105 3.43 -5.68 -2.04
CA ILE A 105 4.74 -6.35 -2.11
C ILE A 105 5.49 -6.00 -3.41
N LYS A 106 4.76 -5.71 -4.49
CA LYS A 106 5.32 -5.28 -5.78
C LYS A 106 6.27 -4.08 -5.71
N VAL A 107 6.18 -3.27 -4.64
CA VAL A 107 7.03 -2.09 -4.46
C VAL A 107 8.43 -2.48 -4.02
N ASN A 108 8.57 -3.48 -3.16
CA ASN A 108 9.84 -4.06 -2.75
C ASN A 108 9.63 -5.46 -2.15
N GLN A 109 10.03 -6.49 -2.89
CA GLN A 109 9.85 -7.89 -2.52
C GLN A 109 10.95 -8.44 -1.60
N LEU A 110 11.94 -7.63 -1.22
CA LEU A 110 13.04 -8.10 -0.39
C LEU A 110 12.52 -8.54 0.98
N ARG A 111 12.97 -9.72 1.40
CA ARG A 111 12.57 -10.35 2.66
C ARG A 111 12.77 -9.40 3.84
N GLU A 112 13.95 -8.77 3.94
CA GLU A 112 14.25 -7.88 5.07
C GLU A 112 13.32 -6.65 5.13
N VAL A 113 12.76 -6.20 4.00
CA VAL A 113 11.81 -5.09 3.96
C VAL A 113 10.41 -5.54 4.33
N VAL A 114 9.98 -6.69 3.80
CA VAL A 114 8.64 -7.23 4.06
C VAL A 114 8.50 -7.66 5.53
N GLU A 115 9.49 -8.35 6.09
CA GLU A 115 9.50 -8.75 7.50
C GLU A 115 9.42 -7.52 8.41
N GLU A 116 10.19 -6.48 8.12
CA GLU A 116 10.22 -5.23 8.88
C GLU A 116 8.86 -4.50 8.86
N ILE A 117 8.19 -4.47 7.70
CA ILE A 117 6.87 -3.87 7.55
C ILE A 117 5.79 -4.65 8.30
N ILE A 118 5.82 -5.99 8.23
CA ILE A 118 4.86 -6.85 8.92
C ILE A 118 5.02 -6.74 10.43
N ASP A 119 6.26 -6.79 10.93
CA ASP A 119 6.54 -6.70 12.35
C ASP A 119 6.10 -5.34 12.92
N ALA A 120 6.46 -4.23 12.28
CA ALA A 120 6.00 -2.89 12.65
C ALA A 120 4.48 -2.72 12.56
N GLY A 121 3.85 -3.46 11.64
CA GLY A 121 2.42 -3.42 11.36
C GLY A 121 1.57 -4.31 12.28
N LYS A 122 2.18 -5.20 13.05
CA LYS A 122 1.50 -6.20 13.89
C LYS A 122 0.47 -5.61 14.86
N PRO A 123 0.73 -4.50 15.59
CA PRO A 123 -0.27 -3.88 16.46
C PRO A 123 -1.52 -3.37 15.73
N PHE A 124 -1.46 -3.23 14.40
CA PHE A 124 -2.52 -2.67 13.56
C PHE A 124 -3.15 -3.71 12.62
N HIS A 125 -2.77 -4.99 12.73
CA HIS A 125 -3.15 -6.04 11.78
C HIS A 125 -2.85 -5.67 10.33
N HIS A 126 -1.70 -5.01 10.10
CA HIS A 126 -1.29 -4.55 8.78
C HIS A 126 -1.07 -5.75 7.87
N GLY A 127 -1.71 -5.74 6.71
CA GLY A 127 -1.71 -6.86 5.77
C GLY A 127 -0.75 -6.68 4.60
N LEU A 128 -0.90 -7.56 3.62
CA LEU A 128 -0.13 -7.57 2.38
C LEU A 128 -1.06 -7.48 1.17
N GLU A 129 -0.60 -6.82 0.12
CA GLU A 129 -1.21 -6.87 -1.21
C GLU A 129 -0.26 -7.56 -2.18
N VAL A 130 -0.85 -8.44 -3.00
CA VAL A 130 -0.14 -9.24 -3.99
C VAL A 130 -0.80 -9.07 -5.35
N GLY A 131 0.02 -8.88 -6.38
CA GLY A 131 -0.44 -8.70 -7.76
C GLY A 131 -0.19 -9.91 -8.66
N SER A 132 0.44 -10.97 -8.12
CA SER A 132 0.84 -12.14 -8.91
C SER A 132 0.91 -13.42 -8.07
N LYS A 133 0.92 -14.57 -8.75
CA LYS A 133 1.02 -15.89 -8.11
C LYS A 133 2.30 -16.09 -7.29
N PRO A 134 3.51 -15.69 -7.76
CA PRO A 134 4.72 -15.75 -6.92
C PRO A 134 4.62 -14.88 -5.66
N GLU A 135 4.05 -13.68 -5.79
CA GLU A 135 3.84 -12.79 -4.64
C GLU A 135 2.84 -13.37 -3.65
N LEU A 136 1.78 -14.07 -4.11
CA LEU A 136 0.86 -14.78 -3.22
C LEU A 136 1.59 -15.87 -2.41
N TYR A 137 2.48 -16.65 -3.02
CA TYR A 137 3.28 -17.63 -2.27
C TYR A 137 4.18 -16.96 -1.23
N ALA A 138 4.83 -15.85 -1.58
CA ALA A 138 5.64 -15.09 -0.64
C ALA A 138 4.78 -14.55 0.52
N ALA A 139 3.64 -13.93 0.22
CA ALA A 139 2.72 -13.42 1.25
C ALA A 139 2.21 -14.53 2.17
N LEU A 140 1.86 -15.70 1.64
CA LEU A 140 1.43 -16.84 2.45
C LEU A 140 2.53 -17.34 3.41
N ALA A 141 3.79 -17.24 3.01
CA ALA A 141 4.95 -17.62 3.83
C ALA A 141 5.22 -16.64 4.97
N PHE A 142 5.03 -15.33 4.74
CA PHE A 142 5.24 -14.30 5.78
C PHE A 142 4.02 -14.01 6.65
N HIS A 143 2.83 -14.44 6.22
CA HIS A 143 1.58 -14.13 6.92
C HIS A 143 1.43 -15.00 8.17
N GLU A 144 1.62 -14.43 9.34
CA GLU A 144 1.42 -15.12 10.63
C GLU A 144 0.16 -14.65 11.36
N ASP A 145 -0.19 -13.37 11.21
CA ASP A 145 -1.35 -12.76 11.85
C ASP A 145 -2.65 -13.14 11.14
N ARG A 146 -3.47 -13.97 11.78
CA ARG A 146 -4.78 -14.41 11.24
C ARG A 146 -5.78 -13.27 11.03
N GLU A 147 -5.58 -12.14 11.70
CA GLU A 147 -6.42 -10.97 11.54
C GLU A 147 -5.97 -10.08 10.38
N SER A 148 -4.71 -10.11 9.96
CA SER A 148 -4.24 -9.28 8.85
C SER A 148 -4.76 -9.79 7.49
N LEU A 149 -4.94 -8.87 6.56
CA LEU A 149 -5.50 -9.15 5.24
C LEU A 149 -4.41 -9.54 4.23
N ILE A 150 -4.72 -10.47 3.33
CA ILE A 150 -4.00 -10.62 2.05
C ILE A 150 -4.96 -10.19 0.94
N ILE A 151 -4.63 -9.12 0.23
CA ILE A 151 -5.42 -8.61 -0.89
C ILE A 151 -4.81 -9.11 -2.20
N CYS A 152 -5.57 -9.89 -2.97
CA CYS A 152 -5.12 -10.50 -4.21
C CYS A 152 -5.64 -9.73 -5.42
N ASN A 153 -4.77 -8.96 -6.07
CA ASN A 153 -5.01 -8.26 -7.33
C ASN A 153 -4.31 -8.95 -8.52
N GLY A 154 -4.44 -8.35 -9.70
CA GLY A 154 -3.78 -8.79 -10.92
C GLY A 154 -4.50 -9.96 -11.61
N TYR A 155 -3.84 -10.54 -12.61
CA TYR A 155 -4.39 -11.65 -13.38
C TYR A 155 -4.39 -12.96 -12.58
N LYS A 156 -5.55 -13.62 -12.50
CA LYS A 156 -5.74 -14.82 -11.68
C LYS A 156 -6.07 -16.04 -12.53
N ASP A 157 -5.08 -16.92 -12.70
CA ASP A 157 -5.30 -18.25 -13.27
C ASP A 157 -5.95 -19.21 -12.25
N ALA A 158 -6.29 -20.41 -12.69
CA ALA A 158 -6.89 -21.43 -11.82
C ALA A 158 -6.03 -21.76 -10.60
N LEU A 159 -4.71 -21.82 -10.77
CA LEU A 159 -3.79 -22.15 -9.68
C LEU A 159 -3.74 -21.03 -8.65
N TYR A 160 -3.70 -19.77 -9.09
CA TYR A 160 -3.77 -18.60 -8.21
C TYR A 160 -5.02 -18.69 -7.34
N ILE A 161 -6.21 -18.83 -7.96
CA ILE A 161 -7.48 -18.86 -7.24
C ILE A 161 -7.50 -20.03 -6.25
N LYS A 162 -7.11 -21.23 -6.67
CA LYS A 162 -7.03 -22.40 -5.78
C LYS A 162 -6.07 -22.16 -4.62
N THR A 163 -4.90 -21.60 -4.84
CA THR A 163 -3.91 -21.29 -3.79
C THR A 163 -4.49 -20.30 -2.76
N ALA A 164 -5.15 -19.23 -3.22
CA ALA A 164 -5.79 -18.27 -2.32
C ALA A 164 -6.92 -18.90 -1.50
N LEU A 165 -7.74 -19.76 -2.12
CA LEU A 165 -8.82 -20.50 -1.45
C LEU A 165 -8.28 -21.54 -0.45
N LEU A 166 -7.16 -22.19 -0.76
CA LEU A 166 -6.46 -23.05 0.21
C LEU A 166 -5.94 -22.24 1.40
N GLY A 167 -5.40 -21.04 1.17
CA GLY A 167 -5.03 -20.13 2.25
C GLY A 167 -6.22 -19.69 3.12
N ARG A 168 -7.40 -19.45 2.51
CA ARG A 168 -8.67 -19.25 3.23
C ARG A 168 -9.02 -20.46 4.10
N LYS A 169 -8.86 -21.67 3.57
CA LYS A 169 -9.11 -22.93 4.28
C LYS A 169 -8.19 -23.13 5.48
N LEU A 170 -6.99 -22.54 5.44
CA LEU A 170 -6.04 -22.47 6.56
C LEU A 170 -6.35 -21.35 7.56
N GLY A 171 -7.47 -20.63 7.40
CA GLY A 171 -7.94 -19.60 8.33
C GLY A 171 -7.38 -18.19 8.08
N LYS A 172 -6.63 -17.96 7.00
CA LYS A 172 -6.08 -16.64 6.66
C LYS A 172 -7.17 -15.76 6.02
N LYS A 173 -7.17 -14.45 6.24
CA LYS A 173 -8.15 -13.52 5.62
C LYS A 173 -7.68 -13.04 4.25
N ILE A 174 -7.94 -13.86 3.23
CA ILE A 174 -7.49 -13.62 1.84
C ILE A 174 -8.65 -13.15 0.97
N VAL A 175 -8.58 -11.92 0.48
CA VAL A 175 -9.61 -11.34 -0.40
C VAL A 175 -9.17 -11.45 -1.86
N LEU A 176 -9.96 -12.17 -2.66
CA LEU A 176 -9.79 -12.25 -4.11
C LEU A 176 -10.50 -11.05 -4.77
N VAL A 177 -9.74 -10.06 -5.21
CA VAL A 177 -10.29 -8.87 -5.87
C VAL A 177 -10.55 -9.16 -7.33
N VAL A 178 -11.82 -9.23 -7.71
CA VAL A 178 -12.28 -9.46 -9.07
C VAL A 178 -11.97 -8.24 -9.93
N GLU A 179 -11.22 -8.47 -11.00
CA GLU A 179 -10.89 -7.42 -11.98
C GLU A 179 -11.58 -7.66 -13.34
N LYS A 180 -12.09 -8.89 -13.57
CA LYS A 180 -12.87 -9.28 -14.75
C LYS A 180 -13.97 -10.26 -14.37
N VAL A 181 -15.09 -10.26 -15.09
CA VAL A 181 -16.26 -11.09 -14.78
C VAL A 181 -15.94 -12.59 -14.79
N GLU A 182 -15.08 -13.06 -15.70
CA GLU A 182 -14.73 -14.48 -15.82
C GLU A 182 -14.01 -15.03 -14.58
N GLU A 183 -13.36 -14.16 -13.79
CA GLU A 183 -12.71 -14.56 -12.54
C GLU A 183 -13.74 -15.06 -11.52
N VAL A 184 -14.94 -14.48 -11.48
CA VAL A 184 -15.99 -14.83 -10.51
C VAL A 184 -16.49 -16.25 -10.72
N THR A 185 -16.74 -16.63 -11.98
CA THR A 185 -17.16 -17.99 -12.33
C THR A 185 -16.15 -19.03 -11.86
N ASN A 186 -14.85 -18.73 -12.03
CA ASN A 186 -13.77 -19.59 -11.54
C ASN A 186 -13.70 -19.63 -10.01
N ILE A 187 -13.85 -18.49 -9.33
CA ILE A 187 -13.88 -18.43 -7.86
C ILE A 187 -15.03 -19.28 -7.32
N ILE A 188 -16.26 -19.13 -7.85
CA ILE A 188 -17.43 -19.92 -7.45
C ILE A 188 -17.16 -21.42 -7.62
N ARG A 189 -16.67 -21.81 -8.80
CA ARG A 189 -16.37 -23.22 -9.12
C ARG A 189 -15.38 -23.81 -8.12
N TYR A 190 -14.23 -23.16 -7.91
CA TYR A 190 -13.18 -23.69 -7.06
C TYR A 190 -13.49 -23.59 -5.56
N ALA A 191 -14.27 -22.60 -5.14
CA ALA A 191 -14.78 -22.52 -3.77
C ALA A 191 -15.66 -23.73 -3.42
N ARG A 192 -16.54 -24.14 -4.34
CA ARG A 192 -17.36 -25.35 -4.20
C ARG A 192 -16.54 -26.63 -4.22
N GLU A 193 -15.59 -26.76 -5.16
CA GLU A 193 -14.68 -27.91 -5.26
C GLU A 193 -13.88 -28.10 -3.96
N LEU A 194 -13.33 -27.02 -3.41
CA LEU A 194 -12.49 -27.06 -2.21
C LEU A 194 -13.28 -27.00 -0.90
N LYS A 195 -14.61 -26.81 -0.97
CA LYS A 195 -15.53 -26.62 0.16
C LYS A 195 -15.05 -25.53 1.11
N VAL A 196 -14.79 -24.34 0.57
CA VAL A 196 -14.31 -23.18 1.33
C VAL A 196 -15.08 -21.94 0.93
N GLU A 197 -15.48 -21.13 1.91
CA GLU A 197 -16.13 -19.86 1.66
C GLU A 197 -15.09 -18.81 1.20
N PRO A 198 -15.24 -18.25 -0.01
CA PRO A 198 -14.32 -17.25 -0.52
C PRO A 198 -14.57 -15.90 0.19
N MET A 199 -13.53 -15.06 0.27
CA MET A 199 -13.73 -13.63 0.48
C MET A 199 -13.45 -12.91 -0.83
N ILE A 200 -14.44 -12.17 -1.32
CA ILE A 200 -14.42 -11.57 -2.65
C ILE A 200 -14.39 -10.05 -2.50
N GLY A 201 -13.59 -9.39 -3.34
CA GLY A 201 -13.64 -7.95 -3.54
C GLY A 201 -13.95 -7.61 -4.99
N LEU A 202 -14.45 -6.41 -5.27
CA LEU A 202 -14.62 -5.90 -6.62
C LEU A 202 -13.69 -4.73 -6.85
N ARG A 203 -12.89 -4.77 -7.93
CA ARG A 203 -12.18 -3.60 -8.40
C ARG A 203 -13.11 -2.77 -9.27
N VAL A 204 -13.47 -1.57 -8.85
CA VAL A 204 -14.34 -0.67 -9.63
C VAL A 204 -13.52 0.22 -10.56
N ARG A 205 -14.01 0.44 -11.79
CA ARG A 205 -13.47 1.48 -12.67
C ARG A 205 -14.08 2.82 -12.24
N LEU A 206 -13.23 3.77 -11.89
CA LEU A 206 -13.64 5.13 -11.56
C LEU A 206 -13.77 5.95 -12.84
N MET A 207 -14.84 6.73 -12.95
CA MET A 207 -15.04 7.73 -14.00
C MET A 207 -14.21 8.99 -13.73
N SER A 208 -13.86 9.27 -12.46
CA SER A 208 -12.91 10.32 -12.11
C SER A 208 -11.47 9.93 -12.51
N GLY A 209 -11.16 10.07 -13.80
CA GLY A 209 -9.80 9.87 -14.32
C GLY A 209 -8.81 10.82 -13.66
N GLY A 210 -7.61 10.32 -13.35
CA GLY A 210 -6.51 11.14 -12.85
C GLY A 210 -5.93 12.03 -13.95
N LYS A 211 -5.68 13.31 -13.65
CA LYS A 211 -4.90 14.18 -14.55
C LYS A 211 -3.40 13.80 -14.46
N GLY A 212 -2.74 13.52 -15.59
CA GLY A 212 -1.27 13.39 -15.67
C GLY A 212 -0.75 12.15 -16.41
N LYS A 213 0.56 11.86 -16.29
CA LYS A 213 1.28 10.79 -17.02
C LYS A 213 0.73 9.36 -16.86
N TRP A 214 -0.24 9.14 -15.95
CA TRP A 214 -0.81 7.83 -15.59
C TRP A 214 -2.29 7.67 -15.95
N GLU A 215 -2.83 8.59 -16.75
CA GLU A 215 -4.21 8.59 -17.24
C GLU A 215 -4.63 7.22 -17.79
N LYS A 216 -3.77 6.51 -18.54
CA LYS A 216 -4.06 5.18 -19.13
C LYS A 216 -4.22 4.02 -18.14
N SER A 217 -3.91 4.22 -16.86
CA SER A 217 -4.04 3.18 -15.80
C SER A 217 -5.24 3.42 -14.87
N THR A 218 -6.00 4.49 -15.11
CA THR A 218 -7.16 4.94 -14.32
C THR A 218 -8.24 5.47 -15.28
N GLY A 219 -9.47 5.73 -14.84
CA GLY A 219 -10.51 6.20 -15.75
C GLY A 219 -11.21 5.08 -16.55
N GLU A 220 -12.06 5.48 -17.49
CA GLU A 220 -12.89 4.60 -18.31
C GLU A 220 -12.06 3.64 -19.20
N ASP A 221 -10.88 4.07 -19.64
CA ASP A 221 -9.93 3.30 -20.46
C ASP A 221 -8.99 2.37 -19.66
N ALA A 222 -9.19 2.25 -18.34
CA ALA A 222 -8.33 1.41 -17.50
C ALA A 222 -8.42 -0.08 -17.90
N LYS A 223 -7.27 -0.73 -18.08
CA LYS A 223 -7.17 -2.16 -18.42
C LYS A 223 -7.75 -3.11 -17.37
N PHE A 224 -7.98 -2.63 -16.14
CA PHE A 224 -8.39 -3.44 -14.99
C PHE A 224 -9.52 -2.76 -14.22
N GLY A 225 -10.42 -3.59 -13.68
CA GLY A 225 -11.60 -3.16 -12.94
C GLY A 225 -12.88 -3.46 -13.71
N LEU A 226 -14.00 -3.34 -13.04
CA LEU A 226 -15.34 -3.61 -13.54
C LEU A 226 -16.07 -2.29 -13.78
N SER A 227 -16.73 -2.19 -14.92
CA SER A 227 -17.77 -1.21 -15.19
C SER A 227 -19.02 -1.49 -14.36
N THR A 228 -19.94 -0.53 -14.30
CA THR A 228 -21.22 -0.71 -13.58
C THR A 228 -22.01 -1.92 -14.08
N GLN A 229 -22.04 -2.19 -15.38
CA GLN A 229 -22.73 -3.36 -15.95
C GLN A 229 -22.08 -4.67 -15.49
N GLU A 230 -20.75 -4.75 -15.55
CA GLU A 230 -20.00 -5.92 -15.08
C GLU A 230 -20.18 -6.14 -13.57
N ILE A 231 -20.26 -5.07 -12.76
CA ILE A 231 -20.55 -5.17 -11.32
C ILE A 231 -21.92 -5.79 -11.07
N LEU A 232 -22.96 -5.37 -11.80
CA LEU A 232 -24.30 -5.93 -11.66
C LEU A 232 -24.33 -7.41 -12.07
N GLN A 233 -23.66 -7.75 -13.17
CA GLN A 233 -23.51 -9.14 -13.62
C GLN A 233 -22.80 -10.00 -12.56
N VAL A 234 -21.70 -9.51 -11.97
CA VAL A 234 -21.02 -10.22 -10.88
C VAL A 234 -21.92 -10.38 -9.66
N SER A 235 -22.70 -9.36 -9.32
CA SER A 235 -23.70 -9.41 -8.24
C SER A 235 -24.71 -10.54 -8.46
N GLU A 236 -25.28 -10.64 -9.67
CA GLU A 236 -26.23 -11.71 -10.03
C GLU A 236 -25.58 -13.09 -9.94
N LEU A 237 -24.39 -13.27 -10.53
CA LEU A 237 -23.65 -14.53 -10.45
C LEU A 237 -23.39 -14.98 -9.00
N LEU A 238 -23.07 -14.05 -8.11
CA LEU A 238 -22.86 -14.35 -6.69
C LEU A 238 -24.17 -14.71 -5.98
N LYS A 239 -25.28 -14.03 -6.29
CA LYS A 239 -26.60 -14.33 -5.71
C LYS A 239 -27.09 -15.71 -6.16
N ASP A 240 -27.02 -15.99 -7.45
CA ASP A 240 -27.40 -17.29 -8.02
C ASP A 240 -26.55 -18.43 -7.44
N ALA A 241 -25.31 -18.13 -7.08
CA ALA A 241 -24.41 -19.08 -6.46
C ALA A 241 -24.64 -19.27 -4.94
N GLY A 242 -25.48 -18.44 -4.30
CA GLY A 242 -25.66 -18.40 -2.85
C GLY A 242 -24.47 -17.79 -2.10
N LEU A 243 -23.67 -16.96 -2.75
CA LEU A 243 -22.42 -16.36 -2.24
C LEU A 243 -22.49 -14.82 -2.18
N ALA A 244 -23.69 -14.24 -2.11
CA ALA A 244 -23.89 -12.80 -2.04
C ALA A 244 -23.15 -12.17 -0.84
N ASP A 245 -23.15 -12.86 0.30
CA ASP A 245 -22.48 -12.43 1.53
C ASP A 245 -20.96 -12.53 1.45
N CYS A 246 -20.39 -13.25 0.47
CA CYS A 246 -18.94 -13.39 0.32
C CYS A 246 -18.29 -12.13 -0.27
N LEU A 247 -19.07 -11.20 -0.82
CA LEU A 247 -18.57 -9.91 -1.28
C LEU A 247 -18.31 -8.97 -0.09
N LYS A 248 -17.04 -8.77 0.25
CA LYS A 248 -16.61 -8.05 1.47
C LYS A 248 -15.80 -6.78 1.22
N LEU A 249 -15.42 -6.49 -0.03
CA LEU A 249 -14.49 -5.39 -0.33
C LEU A 249 -14.81 -4.67 -1.64
N VAL A 250 -14.78 -3.33 -1.61
CA VAL A 250 -14.74 -2.48 -2.80
C VAL A 250 -13.33 -1.92 -2.92
N HIS A 251 -12.71 -2.13 -4.07
CA HIS A 251 -11.34 -1.73 -4.36
C HIS A 251 -11.30 -0.75 -5.52
N PHE A 252 -10.45 0.26 -5.44
CA PHE A 252 -10.10 1.11 -6.57
C PHE A 252 -8.66 1.55 -6.45
N HIS A 253 -8.04 1.87 -7.58
CA HIS A 253 -6.66 2.35 -7.62
C HIS A 253 -6.59 3.61 -8.47
N SER A 254 -6.16 4.72 -7.86
CA SER A 254 -6.06 6.04 -8.52
C SER A 254 -4.66 6.33 -9.10
N GLY A 255 -3.82 5.31 -9.23
CA GLY A 255 -2.45 5.44 -9.73
C GLY A 255 -1.41 5.65 -8.62
N SER A 256 -0.15 5.75 -9.03
CA SER A 256 0.99 6.01 -8.14
C SER A 256 1.39 7.49 -8.19
N GLN A 257 1.95 7.99 -7.09
CA GLN A 257 2.47 9.37 -6.98
C GLN A 257 1.44 10.44 -7.37
N ILE A 258 0.28 10.45 -6.70
CA ILE A 258 -0.78 11.44 -6.94
C ILE A 258 -0.35 12.79 -6.34
N PRO A 259 -0.10 13.82 -7.16
CA PRO A 259 0.42 15.10 -6.66
C PRO A 259 -0.66 15.99 -6.06
N ASP A 260 -1.93 15.79 -6.43
CA ASP A 260 -3.06 16.63 -6.05
C ASP A 260 -4.05 15.88 -5.14
N ILE A 261 -4.24 16.40 -3.93
CA ILE A 261 -5.18 15.88 -2.94
C ILE A 261 -6.64 15.89 -3.42
N LEU A 262 -7.02 16.78 -4.34
CA LEU A 262 -8.37 16.82 -4.89
C LEU A 262 -8.68 15.58 -5.74
N THR A 263 -7.66 15.00 -6.39
CA THR A 263 -7.81 13.73 -7.11
C THR A 263 -8.17 12.60 -6.15
N ILE A 264 -7.50 12.52 -5.00
CA ILE A 264 -7.80 11.53 -3.96
C ILE A 264 -9.22 11.73 -3.43
N LYS A 265 -9.61 12.98 -3.12
CA LYS A 265 -10.96 13.28 -2.61
C LYS A 265 -12.07 12.87 -3.58
N LYS A 266 -11.88 13.10 -4.88
CA LYS A 266 -12.84 12.69 -5.92
C LYS A 266 -12.96 11.17 -6.01
N ALA A 267 -11.83 10.47 -6.06
CA ALA A 267 -11.78 9.02 -6.14
C ALA A 267 -12.43 8.35 -4.92
N VAL A 268 -12.12 8.82 -3.70
CA VAL A 268 -12.72 8.29 -2.47
C VAL A 268 -14.23 8.54 -2.42
N ARG A 269 -14.70 9.73 -2.84
CA ARG A 269 -16.14 10.02 -2.92
C ARG A 269 -16.85 9.08 -3.88
N GLU A 270 -16.27 8.84 -5.05
CA GLU A 270 -16.81 7.93 -6.04
C GLU A 270 -16.81 6.48 -5.54
N GLY A 271 -15.70 6.00 -4.99
CA GLY A 271 -15.61 4.66 -4.40
C GLY A 271 -16.60 4.44 -3.26
N ALA A 272 -16.84 5.45 -2.41
CA ALA A 272 -17.85 5.41 -1.36
C ALA A 272 -19.28 5.29 -1.92
N MET A 273 -19.58 5.95 -3.06
CA MET A 273 -20.87 5.78 -3.74
C MET A 273 -21.05 4.35 -4.26
N PHE A 274 -20.02 3.76 -4.88
CA PHE A 274 -20.06 2.34 -5.27
C PHE A 274 -20.30 1.42 -4.08
N TYR A 275 -19.58 1.62 -2.97
CA TYR A 275 -19.80 0.87 -1.73
C TYR A 275 -21.25 0.96 -1.24
N ALA A 276 -21.82 2.17 -1.16
CA ALA A 276 -23.20 2.37 -0.72
C ALA A 276 -24.20 1.67 -1.66
N LYS A 277 -23.98 1.73 -2.98
CA LYS A 277 -24.85 1.06 -3.97
C LYS A 277 -24.74 -0.46 -3.93
N ILE A 278 -23.54 -1.00 -3.77
CA ILE A 278 -23.31 -2.45 -3.61
C ILE A 278 -23.99 -2.97 -2.34
N LYS A 279 -23.93 -2.21 -1.24
CA LYS A 279 -24.67 -2.53 -0.01
C LYS A 279 -26.18 -2.52 -0.24
N GLN A 280 -26.71 -1.52 -0.95
CA GLN A 280 -28.15 -1.40 -1.25
C GLN A 280 -28.69 -2.58 -2.07
N ILE A 281 -27.90 -3.14 -2.99
CA ILE A 281 -28.32 -4.29 -3.80
C ILE A 281 -28.17 -5.64 -3.07
N GLY A 282 -27.85 -5.65 -1.78
CA GLY A 282 -27.90 -6.83 -0.93
C GLY A 282 -26.58 -7.60 -0.77
N HIS A 283 -25.44 -6.93 -0.94
CA HIS A 283 -24.13 -7.50 -0.60
C HIS A 283 -23.58 -6.92 0.71
N GLY A 284 -22.78 -7.71 1.41
CA GLY A 284 -21.99 -7.27 2.58
C GLY A 284 -22.47 -7.85 3.89
#